data_AF-A0AAN7VD73-F1
#
_entry.id   AF-A0AAN7VD73-F1
#
_cell.length_a   1.000
_cell.length_b   1.000
_cell.length_c   1.000
_cell.angle_alpha   90.00
_cell.angle_beta   90.00
_cell.angle_gamma   90.00
#
_symmetry.space_group_name_H-M   'P 1'
#
loop_
_entity.id
_entity.type
_entity.pdbx_description
1 polymer ?
#
loop_
_entity_poly.entity_id
_entity_poly.type
_entity_poly.pdbx_seq_one_letter_code
_entity_poly.pdbx_strand_id
1 'polypeptide(L)' 'MGKIKLIDILIVPELSHTLILGMDFWLAMDIVPDLKRNVWQFSNQSKIEICGIYNKEILTGDQNRC' A
#
# COMPACT_ATOMS: atom_id res chain seq x y z
N MET A 1 10.98 4.94 -20.42
CA MET A 1 9.87 4.17 -21.02
C MET A 1 8.77 4.08 -19.97
N GLY A 2 7.58 4.63 -20.23
CA GLY A 2 6.48 4.62 -19.26
C GLY A 2 5.85 3.23 -19.11
N LYS A 3 5.39 2.87 -17.91
CA LYS A 3 4.57 1.67 -17.68
C LYS A 3 3.10 2.09 -17.66
N ILE A 4 2.27 1.43 -18.45
CA ILE A 4 0.81 1.62 -18.46
C ILE A 4 0.20 0.43 -17.73
N LYS A 5 -0.79 0.68 -16.88
CA LYS A 5 -1.54 -0.35 -16.16
C LYS A 5 -3.04 -0.19 -16.47
N LEU A 6 -3.71 -1.32 -16.68
CA LEU A 6 -5.17 -1.37 -16.82
C LEU A 6 -5.76 -1.56 -15.42
N ILE A 7 -6.79 -0.79 -15.10
CA ILE A 7 -7.39 -0.76 -13.76
C ILE A 7 -8.90 -0.93 -13.91
N ASP A 8 -9.45 -1.88 -13.16
CA ASP A 8 -10.88 -2.09 -13.07
C ASP A 8 -11.49 -1.05 -12.12
N ILE A 9 -12.60 -0.43 -12.54
CA ILE A 9 -13.27 0.61 -11.76
C ILE A 9 -14.72 0.20 -11.52
N LEU A 10 -15.16 0.30 -10.28
CA LEU A 10 -16.57 0.17 -9.91
C LEU A 10 -17.23 1.54 -9.95
N ILE A 11 -18.28 1.69 -10.76
CA ILE A 11 -19.10 2.92 -10.81
C ILE A 11 -20.28 2.76 -9.85
N VAL A 12 -20.40 3.70 -8.91
CA VAL A 12 -21.51 3.76 -7.94
C VAL A 12 -22.27 5.08 -8.14
N PRO A 13 -23.49 5.05 -8.71
CA PRO A 13 -24.19 6.28 -9.14
C PRO A 13 -24.49 7.28 -8.02
N GLU A 14 -24.80 6.79 -6.82
CA GLU A 14 -25.21 7.63 -5.68
C GLU A 14 -24.04 8.05 -4.78
N LEU A 15 -22.81 7.69 -5.17
CA LEU A 15 -21.64 8.04 -4.40
C LEU A 15 -21.38 9.54 -4.51
N SER A 16 -21.46 10.25 -3.38
CA SER A 16 -21.21 11.69 -3.31
C SER A 16 -19.78 12.07 -3.64
N HIS A 17 -18.85 11.13 -3.56
CA HIS A 17 -17.43 11.33 -3.82
C HIS A 17 -17.13 11.05 -5.29
N THR A 18 -16.39 11.97 -5.93
CA THR A 18 -16.02 11.85 -7.35
C THR A 18 -15.14 10.63 -7.64
N LEU A 19 -14.27 10.25 -6.71
CA LEU A 19 -13.33 9.15 -6.89
C LEU A 19 -12.88 8.61 -5.53
N ILE A 20 -12.86 7.29 -5.41
CA ILE A 20 -12.26 6.59 -4.29
C ILE A 20 -11.16 5.70 -4.86
N LEU A 21 -9.92 5.93 -4.42
CA LEU A 21 -8.79 5.08 -4.78
C LEU A 21 -8.57 4.09 -3.64
N GLY A 22 -9.14 2.90 -3.81
CA GLY A 22 -9.00 1.80 -2.86
C GLY A 22 -7.59 1.21 -2.81
N MET A 23 -7.39 0.25 -1.91
CA MET A 23 -6.10 -0.45 -1.79
C MET A 23 -5.73 -1.23 -3.05
N ASP A 24 -6.71 -1.69 -3.81
CA ASP A 24 -6.55 -2.32 -5.11
C ASP A 24 -5.79 -1.43 -6.11
N PHE A 25 -6.18 -0.14 -6.20
CA PHE A 25 -5.46 0.85 -7.00
C PHE A 25 -4.05 1.05 -6.47
N TRP A 26 -3.86 1.11 -5.15
CA TRP A 26 -2.56 1.39 -4.55
C TRP A 26 -1.58 0.25 -4.83
N LEU A 27 -2.03 -0.99 -4.66
CA LEU A 27 -1.27 -2.19 -5.01
C LEU A 27 -0.98 -2.23 -6.50
N ALA A 28 -2.00 -1.98 -7.33
CA ALA A 28 -1.84 -1.97 -8.78
C ALA A 28 -0.83 -0.92 -9.21
N MET A 29 -0.73 0.24 -8.56
CA MET A 29 0.20 1.31 -8.91
C MET A 29 1.54 1.26 -8.15
N ASP A 30 1.73 0.24 -7.31
CA ASP A 30 2.85 0.12 -6.39
C ASP A 30 3.04 1.39 -5.51
N ILE A 31 1.95 1.98 -5.03
CA ILE A 31 1.96 3.13 -4.13
C ILE A 31 2.15 2.66 -2.69
N VAL A 32 3.10 3.26 -1.99
CA VAL A 32 3.39 3.01 -0.58
C VAL A 32 3.14 4.29 0.23
N PRO A 33 2.22 4.27 1.20
CA PRO A 33 2.02 5.40 2.10
C PRO A 33 3.11 5.42 3.19
N ASP A 34 3.81 6.53 3.34
CA ASP A 34 4.58 6.84 4.54
C ASP A 34 3.73 7.68 5.49
N LEU A 35 3.08 7.01 6.43
CA LEU A 35 2.19 7.64 7.40
C LEU A 35 2.94 8.51 8.43
N LYS A 36 4.23 8.24 8.68
CA LYS A 36 5.04 9.03 9.61
C LYS A 36 5.35 10.40 9.02
N ARG A 37 5.66 10.42 7.72
CA ARG A 37 6.03 11.64 6.99
C ARG A 37 4.83 12.29 6.30
N ASN A 38 3.66 11.64 6.33
CA ASN A 38 2.46 12.07 5.64
C ASN A 38 2.69 12.27 4.12
N VAL A 39 3.42 11.34 3.48
CA VAL A 39 3.75 11.37 2.03
C VAL A 39 3.56 10.03 1.35
N TRP A 40 2.95 10.02 0.16
CA TRP A 40 2.74 8.79 -0.61
C TRP A 40 3.80 8.73 -1.70
N GLN A 41 4.40 7.57 -1.91
CA GLN A 41 5.48 7.39 -2.89
C GLN A 41 5.21 6.15 -3.73
N PHE A 42 5.60 6.20 -5.01
CA PHE A 42 5.70 4.98 -5.81
C PHE A 42 6.87 4.14 -5.30
N SER A 43 6.74 2.81 -5.41
CA SER A 43 7.86 1.91 -5.15
C SER A 43 8.99 2.21 -6.14
N ASN A 44 9.97 2.97 -5.70
CA ASN A 44 11.27 2.90 -6.33
C ASN A 44 11.82 1.51 -5.99
N GLN A 45 12.27 0.76 -7.00
CA GLN A 45 12.79 -0.62 -6.86
C GLN A 45 13.94 -0.77 -5.83
N SER A 46 14.43 0.33 -5.23
CA SER A 46 15.33 0.34 -4.09
C SER A 46 14.55 0.19 -2.77
N LYS A 47 14.35 -1.06 -2.36
CA LYS A 47 14.04 -1.54 -0.99
C LYS A 47 13.08 -0.65 -0.19
N ILE A 48 11.79 -0.94 -0.32
CA ILE A 48 10.80 -0.51 0.67
C ILE A 48 10.93 -1.44 1.89
N GLU A 49 11.43 -0.91 3.00
CA GLU A 49 11.23 -1.53 4.30
C GLU A 49 9.75 -1.33 4.66
N ILE A 50 8.96 -2.40 4.51
CA ILE A 50 7.55 -2.41 4.90
C ILE A 50 7.49 -2.31 6.43
N CYS A 51 7.27 -1.11 6.96
CA CYS A 51 6.88 -0.89 8.36
C CYS A 51 5.36 -1.09 8.53
N GLY A 52 4.85 -2.21 8.03
CA GLY A 52 3.45 -2.64 8.21
C GLY A 52 3.32 -3.51 9.46
N ILE A 53 2.21 -3.37 10.17
CA ILE A 53 1.86 -4.17 11.35
C ILE A 53 1.96 -5.64 10.98
N TYR A 54 2.90 -6.37 11.60
CA TYR A 54 2.99 -7.82 11.50
C TYR A 54 1.71 -8.44 12.05
N ASN A 55 1.03 -9.25 11.23
CA ASN A 55 0.04 -10.19 11.74
C ASN A 55 0.72 -11.09 12.77
N LYS A 56 0.15 -11.12 13.98
CA LYS A 56 0.66 -11.84 15.15
C LYS A 56 0.38 -13.35 15.04
N GLU A 57 0.88 -14.00 13.99
CA GLU A 57 0.85 -15.47 13.87
C GLU A 57 2.21 -16.11 13.63
N ILE A 58 3.31 -15.34 13.66
CA ILE A 58 4.66 -15.91 13.68
C ILE A 58 5.47 -15.22 14.79
N LEU A 59 5.16 -15.58 16.03
CA LEU A 59 6.09 -15.44 17.16
C LEU A 59 6.29 -16.84 17.76
N THR A 60 6.96 -17.69 17.01
CA THR A 60 7.62 -18.88 17.55
C THR A 60 9.11 -18.60 17.62
N GLY A 61 9.66 -18.60 18.82
CA GLY A 61 11.09 -18.76 19.05
C GLY A 61 11.84 -17.52 19.52
N ASP A 62 12.20 -17.58 20.80
CA ASP A 62 13.41 -17.00 21.40
C ASP A 62 13.42 -15.52 21.80
N GLN A 63 13.13 -15.35 23.09
CA GLN A 63 13.76 -14.36 23.96
C GLN A 63 15.28 -14.29 23.65
N ASN A 64 15.80 -13.10 23.35
CA ASN A 64 17.13 -12.67 23.82
C ASN A 64 17.38 -11.19 23.55
N ARG A 65 17.47 -10.44 24.67
CA ARG A 65 18.33 -9.26 24.94
C ARG A 65 18.49 -8.19 23.85
N CYS A 66 17.85 -7.05 24.10
CA CYS A 66 18.48 -5.72 24.17
C CYS A 66 17.65 -4.86 25.13
#